data_AF-A0AAD9HVR1-F1
#
_entry.id   AF-A0AAD9HVR1-F1
#
_cell.length_a   1.000
_cell.length_b   1.000
_cell.length_c   1.000
_cell.angle_alpha   90.00
_cell.angle_beta   90.00
_cell.angle_gamma   90.00
#
_symmetry.space_group_name_H-M   'P 1'
#
loop_
_entity.id
_entity.type
_entity.pdbx_description
1 polymer ?
#
loop_
_entity_poly.entity_id
_entity_poly.type
_entity_poly.pdbx_seq_one_letter_code
_entity_poly.pdbx_strand_id
1 'polypeptide(L)'
;MVYYFTSTVVDPPAFVYVGKDKFENEELIKYGWEEDVWVRRQLTKANSIEGNKKDNITVIYTPWSNLKKDGSMAVGQTKVEKQPDFQQEKEERLRELRKRQQTAQQARTKEEARAAEERQEKKWQKDHAYDNIFSDETMAANSNQDRAEDWEDDFM
;
A
#
# COMPACT_ATOMS: atom_id res chain seq x y z
N MET A 1 -4.42 38.95 29.60
CA MET A 1 -3.39 39.99 29.32
C MET A 1 -2.53 39.53 28.16
N VAL A 2 -2.54 40.28 27.07
CA VAL A 2 -1.68 40.07 25.90
C VAL A 2 -0.51 41.05 25.95
N TYR A 3 0.69 40.56 25.64
CA TYR A 3 1.88 41.36 25.43
C TYR A 3 2.10 41.57 23.93
N TYR A 4 2.54 42.77 23.56
CA TYR A 4 2.79 43.16 22.18
C TYR A 4 4.23 43.67 22.06
N PHE A 5 4.93 43.18 21.04
CA PHE A 5 6.30 43.56 20.74
C PHE A 5 6.46 43.87 19.25
N THR A 6 7.32 44.82 18.95
CA THR A 6 7.75 45.17 17.60
C THR A 6 9.21 44.77 17.42
N SER A 7 9.49 43.97 16.40
CA SER A 7 10.85 43.56 16.04
C SER A 7 11.30 44.33 14.80
N THR A 8 12.35 45.13 14.95
CA THR A 8 12.97 45.91 13.86
C THR A 8 14.10 45.14 13.16
N VAL A 9 14.28 43.86 13.47
CA VAL A 9 15.35 43.00 12.91
C VAL A 9 15.09 42.65 11.45
N VAL A 10 13.82 42.67 11.03
CA VAL A 10 13.37 42.38 9.66
C VAL A 10 12.64 43.59 9.10
N ASP A 11 12.68 43.77 7.78
CA ASP A 11 12.00 44.84 7.05
C ASP A 11 10.99 44.20 6.08
N PRO A 12 9.68 44.50 6.17
CA PRO A 12 9.03 45.36 7.16
C PRO A 12 9.08 44.82 8.60
N PRO A 13 8.99 45.69 9.64
CA PRO A 13 9.05 45.28 11.04
C PRO A 13 8.02 44.21 11.38
N ALA A 14 8.46 43.15 12.07
CA ALA A 14 7.59 42.07 12.48
C ALA A 14 6.86 42.41 13.79
N PHE A 15 5.58 42.05 13.85
CA PHE A 15 4.75 42.17 15.04
C PHE A 15 4.67 40.84 15.78
N VAL A 16 4.87 40.86 17.10
CA VAL A 16 4.83 39.66 17.93
C VAL A 16 3.82 39.85 19.06
N TYR A 17 2.82 38.98 19.10
CA TYR A 17 1.79 38.94 20.13
C TYR A 17 2.01 37.73 21.03
N VAL A 18 1.98 37.92 22.35
CA VAL A 18 2.20 36.85 23.33
C VAL A 18 1.11 36.89 24.40
N GLY A 19 0.27 35.87 24.46
CA GLY A 19 -0.73 35.75 25.52
C GLY A 19 -0.10 35.29 26.84
N LYS A 20 -0.57 35.85 27.95
CA LYS A 20 -0.12 35.47 29.31
C LYS A 20 -0.56 34.05 29.69
N ASP A 21 -1.72 33.61 29.22
CA ASP A 21 -2.29 32.31 29.56
C ASP A 21 -2.98 31.64 28.38
N LYS A 22 -3.53 30.45 28.63
CA LYS A 22 -4.17 29.62 27.61
C LYS A 22 -5.41 30.28 26.98
N PHE A 23 -6.17 31.09 27.72
CA PHE A 23 -7.41 31.67 27.21
C PHE A 23 -7.13 32.81 26.24
N GLU A 24 -6.17 33.67 26.59
CA GLU A 24 -5.70 34.76 25.73
C GLU A 24 -5.06 34.21 24.44
N ASN A 25 -4.36 33.07 24.55
CA ASN A 25 -3.81 32.38 23.38
C ASN A 25 -4.92 31.88 22.44
N GLU A 26 -6.07 31.43 22.95
CA GLU A 26 -7.21 31.05 22.09
C GLU A 26 -7.77 32.24 21.34
N GLU A 27 -7.85 33.42 21.97
CA GLU A 27 -8.32 34.64 21.31
C GLU A 27 -7.34 35.11 20.23
N LEU A 28 -6.04 35.12 20.53
CA LEU A 28 -5.01 35.42 19.53
C LEU A 28 -5.07 34.46 18.34
N ILE A 29 -5.28 33.18 18.64
CA ILE A 29 -5.47 32.15 17.63
C ILE A 29 -6.71 32.49 16.78
N LYS A 30 -7.85 32.81 17.39
CA LYS A 30 -9.07 33.09 16.64
C LYS A 30 -8.96 34.22 15.60
N TYR A 31 -8.11 35.22 15.85
CA TYR A 31 -7.97 36.41 15.00
C TYR A 31 -6.69 36.44 14.16
N GLY A 32 -5.92 35.34 14.12
CA GLY A 32 -4.70 35.22 13.31
C GLY A 32 -4.96 35.20 11.80
N TRP A 33 -3.98 35.66 11.02
CA TRP A 33 -4.02 35.71 9.55
C TRP A 33 -3.30 34.49 8.95
N GLU A 34 -3.64 34.08 7.73
CA GLU A 34 -3.01 32.90 7.10
C GLU A 34 -1.49 33.04 6.89
N GLU A 35 -0.99 34.26 6.75
CA GLU A 35 0.43 34.56 6.60
C GLU A 35 1.21 34.51 7.93
N ASP A 36 0.51 34.44 9.07
CA ASP A 36 1.13 34.46 10.38
C ASP A 36 1.83 33.14 10.73
N VAL A 37 2.82 33.23 11.61
CA VAL A 37 3.52 32.06 12.16
C VAL A 37 3.21 31.94 13.65
N TRP A 38 2.63 30.81 14.04
CA TRP A 38 2.42 30.45 15.43
C TRP A 38 3.67 29.79 16.01
N VAL A 39 4.18 30.36 17.11
CA VAL A 39 5.34 29.83 17.82
C VAL A 39 4.90 29.27 19.16
N ARG A 40 5.12 27.97 19.39
CA ARG A 40 4.85 27.34 20.68
C ARG A 40 6.07 26.60 21.18
N ARG A 41 6.24 26.58 22.49
CA ARG A 41 7.28 25.83 23.17
C ARG A 41 6.66 24.60 23.82
N GLN A 42 7.36 23.47 23.80
CA GLN A 42 6.94 22.32 24.60
C GLN A 42 7.13 22.65 26.09
N LEU A 43 6.03 22.99 26.77
CA LEU A 43 6.03 23.26 28.20
C LEU A 43 5.59 22.00 28.96
N THR A 44 6.37 21.64 29.97
CA THR A 44 5.96 20.66 30.98
C THR A 44 5.03 21.30 32.00
N LYS A 45 4.25 20.49 32.72
CA LYS A 45 3.37 20.98 33.80
C LYS A 45 4.18 21.82 34.80
N ALA A 46 3.61 22.92 35.30
CA ALA A 46 4.32 23.89 36.16
C ALA A 46 5.01 23.28 37.38
N ASN A 47 4.50 22.16 37.92
CA ASN A 47 5.05 21.47 39.09
C ASN A 47 6.08 20.37 38.73
N SER A 48 6.41 20.20 37.45
CA SER A 48 7.37 19.20 37.01
C SER A 48 8.80 19.71 37.24
N ILE A 49 9.44 19.13 38.25
CA ILE A 49 10.82 19.47 38.63
C ILE A 49 11.81 19.09 37.52
N GLU A 50 11.61 17.94 36.87
CA GLU A 50 12.47 17.48 35.78
C GLU A 50 12.33 18.36 34.52
N GLY A 51 11.10 18.79 34.21
CA GLY A 51 10.83 19.62 33.04
C GLY A 51 11.36 21.05 33.16
N ASN A 52 11.23 21.67 34.35
CA ASN A 52 11.69 23.03 34.59
C ASN A 52 13.22 23.16 34.73
N LYS A 53 13.94 22.04 34.88
CA LYS A 53 15.40 22.00 35.02
C LYS A 53 16.15 21.73 33.71
N LYS A 54 15.44 21.58 32.59
CA LYS A 54 16.09 21.39 31.28
C LYS A 54 16.69 22.69 30.79
N ASP A 55 17.95 22.63 30.40
CA ASP A 55 18.73 23.71 29.80
C ASP A 55 18.27 24.00 28.36
N ASN A 56 17.84 22.96 27.65
CA ASN A 56 17.36 23.04 26.28
C ASN A 56 15.86 22.75 26.19
N ILE A 57 15.14 23.54 25.39
CA ILE A 57 13.71 23.31 25.15
C ILE A 57 13.40 23.52 23.68
N THR A 58 12.66 22.56 23.12
CA THR A 58 12.21 22.60 21.74
C THR A 58 11.16 23.70 21.53
N VAL A 59 11.45 24.59 20.59
CA VAL A 59 10.51 25.57 20.06
C VAL A 59 9.98 25.04 18.74
N ILE A 60 8.66 25.05 18.59
CA ILE A 60 7.94 24.58 17.42
C ILE A 60 7.38 25.81 16.71
N TYR A 61 7.74 25.94 15.44
CA TYR A 61 7.20 26.94 14.53
C TYR A 61 6.15 26.27 13.66
N THR A 62 4.95 26.82 13.61
CA THR A 62 3.84 26.27 12.83
C THR A 62 3.12 27.41 12.12
N PRO A 63 3.04 27.41 10.79
CA PRO A 63 2.25 28.39 10.04
C PRO A 63 0.79 28.39 10.50
N TRP A 64 0.17 29.56 10.53
CA TRP A 64 -1.21 29.75 10.94
C TRP A 64 -2.20 28.84 10.22
N SER A 65 -2.04 28.69 8.90
CA SER A 65 -2.87 27.84 8.04
C SER A 65 -2.92 26.37 8.48
N ASN A 66 -1.93 25.91 9.25
CA ASN A 66 -1.88 24.55 9.77
C ASN A 66 -2.61 24.38 11.12
N LEU A 67 -2.98 25.47 11.79
CA LEU A 67 -3.77 25.44 13.01
C LEU A 67 -5.26 25.32 12.69
N LYS A 68 -5.72 24.09 12.44
CA LYS A 68 -7.14 23.77 12.27
C LYS A 68 -7.84 23.67 13.64
N LYS A 69 -7.97 24.80 14.34
CA LYS A 69 -8.70 24.85 15.60
C LYS A 69 -10.11 25.39 15.38
N ASP A 70 -11.08 24.49 15.50
CA ASP A 70 -12.50 24.85 15.49
C ASP A 70 -12.96 25.24 16.89
N GLY A 71 -13.90 26.19 17.01
CA GLY A 71 -14.46 26.66 18.29
C GLY A 71 -15.16 25.59 19.13
N SER A 72 -15.32 24.37 18.61
CA SER A 72 -15.82 23.19 19.31
C SER A 72 -14.72 22.39 20.03
N MET A 73 -13.44 22.68 19.79
CA MET A 73 -12.32 21.98 20.42
C MET A 73 -12.01 22.52 21.81
N ALA A 74 -11.69 21.62 22.76
CA ALA A 74 -11.29 22.02 24.10
C ALA A 74 -10.02 22.90 24.10
N VAL A 75 -9.96 23.85 25.03
CA VAL A 75 -8.84 24.79 25.19
C VAL A 75 -7.52 24.01 25.29
N GLY A 76 -6.55 24.33 24.43
CA GLY A 76 -5.25 23.64 24.33
C GLY A 76 -5.19 22.39 23.43
N GLN A 77 -6.30 21.89 22.88
CA GLN A 77 -6.25 20.86 21.83
C GLN A 77 -6.00 21.50 20.46
N THR A 78 -5.06 20.93 19.70
CA THR A 78 -4.81 21.26 18.29
C THR A 78 -4.87 19.97 17.50
N LYS A 79 -5.70 19.89 16.46
CA LYS A 79 -5.74 18.75 15.56
C LYS A 79 -4.47 18.78 14.70
N VAL A 80 -3.49 17.96 15.05
CA VAL A 80 -2.32 17.71 14.19
C VAL A 80 -2.74 16.63 13.19
N GLU A 81 -2.79 16.97 11.91
CA GLU A 81 -2.92 15.96 10.88
C GLU A 81 -1.64 15.12 10.86
N LYS A 82 -1.84 13.80 10.98
CA LYS A 82 -0.80 12.77 10.97
C LYS A 82 -0.02 12.91 9.67
N GLN A 83 1.29 13.10 9.74
CA GLN A 83 2.16 12.88 8.57
C GLN A 83 2.17 11.37 8.31
N PRO A 84 1.59 10.87 7.19
CA PRO A 84 1.77 9.47 6.84
C PRO A 84 3.25 9.25 6.51
N ASP A 85 3.82 8.17 7.05
CA ASP A 85 5.19 7.75 6.72
C ASP A 85 5.22 7.31 5.26
N PHE A 86 5.57 8.22 4.35
CA PHE A 86 5.65 7.98 2.90
C PHE A 86 6.51 6.77 2.53
N GLN A 87 7.44 6.38 3.41
CA GLN A 87 8.25 5.16 3.26
C GLN A 87 7.42 3.89 3.41
N GLN A 88 6.53 3.82 4.41
CA GLN A 88 5.68 2.64 4.64
C GLN A 88 4.66 2.47 3.51
N GLU A 89 4.03 3.55 3.07
CA GLU A 89 3.06 3.51 1.97
C GLU A 89 3.72 3.13 0.63
N LYS A 90 4.92 3.68 0.37
CA LYS A 90 5.72 3.30 -0.82
C LYS A 90 6.14 1.83 -0.74
N GLU A 91 6.60 1.35 0.41
CA GLU A 91 7.05 -0.02 0.57
C GLU A 91 5.89 -1.03 0.45
N GLU A 92 4.73 -0.70 0.99
CA GLU A 92 3.51 -1.50 0.89
C GLU A 92 3.04 -1.59 -0.57
N ARG A 93 2.98 -0.44 -1.28
CA ARG A 93 2.65 -0.41 -2.71
C ARG A 93 3.65 -1.21 -3.55
N LEU A 94 4.95 -1.15 -3.24
CA LEU A 94 5.97 -1.98 -3.90
C LEU A 94 5.86 -3.47 -3.54
N ARG A 95 5.44 -3.81 -2.32
CA ARG A 95 5.23 -5.19 -1.86
C ARG A 95 4.03 -5.82 -2.57
N GLU A 96 2.95 -5.06 -2.73
CA GLU A 96 1.78 -5.48 -3.52
C GLU A 96 2.13 -5.68 -4.99
N LEU A 97 2.90 -4.76 -5.59
CA LEU A 97 3.34 -4.88 -6.98
C LEU A 97 4.18 -6.16 -7.19
N ARG A 98 5.11 -6.44 -6.27
CA ARG A 98 5.93 -7.68 -6.27
C ARG A 98 5.07 -8.93 -6.09
N LYS A 99 4.11 -8.91 -5.17
CA LYS A 99 3.19 -10.04 -4.94
C LYS A 99 2.36 -10.32 -6.19
N ARG A 100 1.85 -9.28 -6.86
CA ARG A 100 1.10 -9.42 -8.12
C ARG A 100 1.95 -9.96 -9.27
N GLN A 101 3.22 -9.57 -9.36
CA GLN A 101 4.15 -10.13 -10.35
C GLN A 101 4.47 -11.61 -10.06
N GLN A 102 4.70 -11.96 -8.80
CA GLN A 102 4.95 -13.35 -8.39
C GLN A 102 3.74 -14.25 -8.66
N THR A 103 2.51 -13.82 -8.32
CA THR A 103 1.31 -14.61 -8.58
C THR A 103 1.04 -14.76 -10.08
N ALA A 104 1.30 -13.72 -10.88
CA ALA A 104 1.20 -13.80 -12.34
C ALA A 104 2.23 -14.75 -12.96
N GLN A 105 3.47 -14.75 -12.47
CA GLN A 105 4.50 -15.70 -12.90
C GLN A 105 4.13 -17.14 -12.48
N GLN A 106 3.71 -17.33 -11.23
CA GLN A 106 3.27 -18.65 -10.73
C GLN A 106 2.06 -19.18 -11.51
N ALA A 107 1.13 -18.32 -11.90
CA ALA A 107 0.00 -18.70 -12.75
C ALA A 107 0.46 -19.16 -14.14
N ARG A 108 1.36 -18.40 -14.78
CA ARG A 108 1.94 -18.78 -16.09
C ARG A 108 2.73 -20.08 -16.03
N THR A 109 3.60 -20.24 -15.04
CA THR A 109 4.37 -21.49 -14.87
C THR A 109 3.47 -22.68 -14.57
N LYS A 110 2.38 -22.47 -13.82
CA LYS A 110 1.41 -23.54 -13.51
C LYS A 110 0.56 -23.92 -14.73
N GLU A 111 0.18 -22.94 -15.54
CA GLU A 111 -0.53 -23.16 -16.81
C GLU A 111 0.37 -23.89 -17.82
N GLU A 112 1.63 -23.46 -17.96
CA GLU A 112 2.63 -24.12 -18.81
C GLU A 112 2.95 -25.55 -18.32
N ALA A 113 3.02 -25.78 -17.00
CA ALA A 113 3.21 -27.11 -16.43
C ALA A 113 2.02 -28.02 -16.72
N ARG A 114 0.79 -27.55 -16.52
CA ARG A 114 -0.43 -28.31 -16.89
C ARG A 114 -0.49 -28.62 -18.39
N ALA A 115 -0.17 -27.64 -19.23
CA ALA A 115 -0.10 -27.84 -20.68
C ALA A 115 1.07 -28.77 -21.09
N ALA A 116 2.14 -28.87 -20.30
CA ALA A 116 3.23 -29.82 -20.53
C ALA A 116 2.82 -31.24 -20.10
N GLU A 117 2.13 -31.39 -18.97
CA GLU A 117 1.56 -32.66 -18.51
C GLU A 117 0.55 -33.21 -19.52
N GLU A 118 -0.39 -32.39 -20.02
CA GLU A 118 -1.33 -32.81 -21.07
C GLU A 118 -0.62 -33.22 -22.37
N ARG A 119 0.46 -32.53 -22.75
CA ARG A 119 1.29 -32.91 -23.91
C ARG A 119 2.02 -34.22 -23.65
N GLN A 120 2.51 -34.42 -22.43
CA GLN A 120 3.19 -35.64 -22.03
C GLN A 120 2.22 -36.82 -22.03
N GLU A 121 1.01 -36.66 -21.50
CA GLU A 121 -0.03 -37.68 -21.48
C GLU A 121 -0.51 -38.03 -22.89
N LYS A 122 -0.73 -37.05 -23.78
CA LYS A 122 -1.08 -37.33 -25.18
C LYS A 122 0.04 -38.06 -25.91
N LYS A 123 1.30 -37.67 -25.66
CA LYS A 123 2.46 -38.38 -26.19
C LYS A 123 2.51 -39.82 -25.66
N TRP A 124 2.34 -39.99 -24.34
CA TRP A 124 2.31 -41.29 -23.68
C TRP A 124 1.16 -42.14 -24.22
N GLN A 125 -0.07 -41.63 -24.31
CA GLN A 125 -1.21 -42.33 -24.89
C GLN A 125 -0.97 -42.73 -26.35
N LYS A 126 -0.37 -41.85 -27.16
CA LYS A 126 -0.02 -42.18 -28.55
C LYS A 126 1.01 -43.31 -28.61
N ASP A 127 2.09 -43.20 -27.83
CA ASP A 127 3.16 -44.20 -27.78
C ASP A 127 2.63 -45.55 -27.19
N HIS A 128 1.75 -45.51 -26.17
CA HIS A 128 1.10 -46.68 -25.57
C HIS A 128 -0.03 -47.27 -26.44
N ALA A 129 -0.61 -46.48 -27.35
CA ALA A 129 -1.55 -46.98 -28.34
C ALA A 129 -0.84 -47.82 -29.41
N TYR A 130 0.40 -47.49 -29.76
CA TYR A 130 1.19 -48.33 -30.68
C TYR A 130 1.60 -49.68 -30.06
N ASP A 131 1.72 -49.76 -28.73
CA ASP A 131 2.06 -51.00 -28.01
C ASP A 131 0.95 -52.07 -28.11
N ASN A 132 -0.33 -51.68 -28.11
CA ASN A 132 -1.45 -52.61 -28.29
C ASN A 132 -1.76 -52.91 -29.77
N ILE A 133 -1.41 -52.00 -30.71
CA ILE A 133 -1.66 -52.15 -32.15
C ILE A 133 -0.66 -53.13 -32.81
N PHE A 134 0.55 -53.27 -32.28
CA PHE A 134 1.57 -54.20 -32.77
C PHE A 134 1.68 -55.50 -31.94
N SER A 135 0.67 -55.80 -31.12
CA SER A 135 0.55 -57.11 -30.50
C SER A 135 0.14 -58.15 -31.55
N ASP A 136 0.87 -59.27 -31.62
CA ASP A 136 0.61 -60.36 -32.59
C ASP A 136 -0.84 -60.86 -32.57
N GLU A 137 -1.49 -60.77 -31.40
CA GLU A 137 -2.88 -61.19 -31.17
C GLU A 137 -3.90 -60.26 -31.85
N THR A 138 -3.67 -58.95 -31.87
CA THR A 138 -4.60 -57.98 -32.49
C THR A 138 -4.38 -57.88 -34.01
N MET A 139 -3.15 -58.12 -34.48
CA MET A 139 -2.85 -58.21 -35.92
C MET A 139 -3.48 -59.45 -36.56
N ALA A 140 -3.55 -60.59 -35.85
CA ALA A 140 -4.22 -61.80 -36.33
C ALA A 140 -5.75 -61.62 -36.44
N ALA A 141 -6.37 -60.89 -35.51
CA ALA A 141 -7.82 -60.64 -35.50
C ALA A 141 -8.32 -59.73 -36.64
N ASN A 142 -7.45 -58.90 -37.21
CA ASN A 142 -7.78 -57.99 -38.34
C ASN A 142 -7.34 -58.54 -39.71
N SER A 143 -6.85 -59.79 -39.78
CA SER A 143 -6.50 -60.45 -41.05
C SER A 143 -7.75 -60.95 -41.77
N ASN A 144 -7.95 -60.55 -43.03
CA ASN A 144 -9.03 -61.05 -43.89
C ASN A 144 -8.76 -62.46 -44.47
N GLN A 145 -7.76 -63.19 -43.97
CA GLN A 145 -7.42 -64.54 -44.47
C GLN A 145 -8.50 -65.59 -44.21
N ASP A 146 -9.37 -65.41 -43.22
CA ASP A 146 -10.46 -66.32 -42.87
C ASP A 146 -11.86 -65.73 -43.16
N ARG A 147 -12.00 -64.88 -44.19
CA ARG A 147 -13.31 -64.36 -44.61
C ARG A 147 -14.02 -65.39 -45.50
N ALA A 148 -15.20 -65.84 -45.09
CA ALA A 148 -16.01 -66.81 -45.86
C ALA A 148 -16.37 -66.27 -47.26
N GLU A 149 -16.29 -67.15 -48.28
CA GLU A 149 -16.62 -66.91 -49.70
C GLU A 149 -18.14 -66.72 -49.92
N ASP A 150 -18.72 -65.64 -49.37
CA ASP A 150 -20.12 -65.25 -49.58
C ASP A 150 -20.22 -63.80 -50.09
N TRP A 151 -19.26 -63.38 -50.93
CA TRP A 151 -19.13 -61.99 -51.40
C TRP A 151 -19.50 -61.79 -52.87
N GLU A 152 -19.95 -62.83 -53.59
CA GLU A 152 -20.34 -62.74 -55.02
C GLU A 152 -21.85 -62.56 -55.27
N ASP A 153 -22.73 -62.66 -54.26
CA ASP A 153 -24.19 -62.69 -54.48
C ASP A 153 -24.94 -61.34 -54.33
N ASP A 154 -24.25 -60.24 -54.02
CA ASP A 154 -24.88 -58.90 -53.82
C ASP A 154 -24.66 -57.92 -55.00
N PHE A 155 -24.32 -58.45 -56.19
CA PHE A 155 -24.20 -57.69 -57.45
C PHE A 155 -24.97 -58.39 -58.60
N MET A 156 -26.28 -58.59 -58.42
CA MET A 156 -27.26 -58.81 -59.51
C MET A 156 -28.54 -58.02 -59.27
#